data_AF-A0A9D5BKA3-F1
#
_entry.id   AF-A0A9D5BKA3-F1
#
_cell.length_a   1.000
_cell.length_b   1.000
_cell.length_c   1.000
_cell.angle_alpha   90.00
_cell.angle_beta   90.00
_cell.angle_gamma   90.00
#
_symmetry.space_group_name_H-M   'P 1'
#
loop_
_entity.id
_entity.type
_entity.pdbx_description
1 polymer ?
#
loop_
_entity_poly.entity_id
_entity_poly.type
_entity_poly.pdbx_seq_one_letter_code
_entity_poly.pdbx_strand_id
1 'polypeptide(L)'
;MLQLYGPVSDGSHVDFTQFSTTYVIFYSRADVLAWTQSICKQHGIVVVNIRCDTENGMRGRKDKLMMGCERSGNYKKKVVVAGNYTMKAKCQFMLIFVPSENGWKVMVGCEFHNHMLGNDLNGNGVLGRLKDHERKFVNDMTKYNMAPRYIVVALKDRDPENLRSVTHVYKARSIYNVSKRGHMVMKKKVRELTHPSITSMCQPSVKYKPRKGNKNSKKAEESHVHRDSSQWECVDGS
;
A
#
# COMPACT_ATOMS: atom_id res chain seq x y z
N MET A 1 17.72 -11.09 31.98
CA MET A 1 17.87 -12.18 30.99
C MET A 1 17.24 -11.75 29.68
N LEU A 2 18.06 -11.48 28.66
CA LEU A 2 17.59 -11.30 27.29
C LEU A 2 17.36 -12.70 26.72
N GLN A 3 16.12 -13.03 26.39
CA GLN A 3 15.77 -14.30 25.79
C GLN A 3 16.25 -14.27 24.33
N LEU A 4 17.42 -14.87 24.09
CA LEU A 4 17.95 -15.15 22.76
C LEU A 4 17.04 -16.22 22.15
N TYR A 5 16.11 -15.80 21.29
CA TYR A 5 15.40 -16.75 20.43
C TYR A 5 16.44 -17.33 19.47
N GLY A 6 16.77 -18.61 19.66
CA GLY A 6 17.65 -19.36 18.74
C GLY A 6 17.08 -19.41 17.31
N PRO A 7 17.91 -19.75 16.32
CA PRO A 7 17.46 -19.86 14.93
C PRO A 7 16.35 -20.90 14.82
N VAL A 8 15.21 -20.50 14.26
CA VAL A 8 14.11 -21.41 13.96
C VAL A 8 14.52 -22.21 12.73
N SER A 9 14.99 -23.42 12.96
CA SER A 9 15.41 -24.39 11.95
C SER A 9 14.20 -24.97 11.22
N ASP A 10 13.70 -24.27 10.18
CA ASP A 10 13.03 -24.90 9.01
C ASP A 10 12.63 -23.85 7.94
N GLY A 11 13.58 -23.36 7.13
CA GLY A 11 13.26 -22.50 5.97
C GLY A 11 13.13 -20.99 6.24
N SER A 12 13.76 -20.50 7.32
CA SER A 12 13.81 -19.07 7.69
C SER A 12 15.09 -18.35 7.23
N HIS A 13 15.97 -19.05 6.51
CA HIS A 13 17.23 -18.52 5.98
C HIS A 13 17.26 -18.66 4.45
N VAL A 14 17.60 -17.58 3.77
CA VAL A 14 17.82 -17.55 2.32
C VAL A 14 19.17 -16.89 2.09
N ASP A 15 20.10 -17.63 1.50
CA ASP A 15 21.46 -17.15 1.25
C ASP A 15 21.49 -16.20 0.05
N PHE A 16 21.84 -14.93 0.30
CA PHE A 16 22.05 -13.91 -0.72
C PHE A 16 23.53 -13.56 -0.88
N THR A 17 24.44 -14.25 -0.19
CA THR A 17 25.88 -13.98 -0.18
C THR A 17 26.48 -14.19 -1.56
N GLN A 18 25.92 -15.10 -2.35
CA GLN A 18 26.30 -15.28 -3.76
C GLN A 18 26.18 -13.98 -4.57
N PHE A 19 25.19 -13.12 -4.27
CA PHE A 19 24.96 -11.87 -5.00
C PHE A 19 25.87 -10.73 -4.52
N SER A 20 26.32 -10.76 -3.27
CA SER A 20 27.32 -9.79 -2.78
C SER A 20 28.73 -10.10 -3.27
N THR A 21 29.00 -11.36 -3.61
CA THR A 21 30.28 -11.84 -4.12
C THR A 21 30.36 -11.84 -5.66
N THR A 22 29.23 -12.00 -6.36
CA THR A 22 29.17 -11.72 -7.79
C THR A 22 29.20 -10.22 -8.02
N TYR A 23 29.96 -9.76 -9.03
CA TYR A 23 30.03 -8.35 -9.45
C TYR A 23 28.73 -7.88 -10.12
N VAL A 24 27.58 -8.12 -9.50
CA VAL A 24 26.27 -7.68 -10.00
C VAL A 24 26.18 -6.17 -9.78
N ILE A 25 26.13 -5.45 -10.90
CA ILE A 25 25.95 -3.99 -10.93
C ILE A 25 24.58 -3.71 -11.53
N PHE A 26 23.77 -2.93 -10.81
CA PHE A 26 22.49 -2.43 -11.30
C PHE A 26 22.65 -1.00 -11.79
N TYR A 27 22.20 -0.71 -13.01
CA TYR A 27 22.41 0.60 -13.62
C TYR A 27 21.50 1.69 -13.02
N SER A 28 20.35 1.31 -12.46
CA SER A 28 19.40 2.24 -11.86
C SER A 28 18.78 1.73 -10.56
N ARG A 29 18.19 2.66 -9.79
CA ARG A 29 17.36 2.33 -8.62
C ARG A 29 16.17 1.44 -9.01
N ALA A 30 15.58 1.67 -10.19
CA ALA A 30 14.45 0.88 -10.68
C ALA A 30 14.87 -0.59 -10.92
N ASP A 31 16.06 -0.82 -11.46
CA ASP A 31 16.61 -2.16 -11.67
C ASP A 31 16.83 -2.90 -10.35
N VAL A 32 17.36 -2.19 -9.34
CA VAL A 32 17.50 -2.73 -7.97
C VAL A 32 16.14 -3.16 -7.43
N LEU A 33 15.12 -2.30 -7.53
CA LEU A 33 13.78 -2.59 -7.03
C LEU A 33 13.16 -3.79 -7.75
N ALA A 34 13.23 -3.83 -9.08
CA ALA A 34 12.67 -4.90 -9.89
C ALA A 34 13.37 -6.25 -9.61
N TRP A 35 14.70 -6.25 -9.58
CA TRP A 35 15.49 -7.44 -9.28
C TRP A 35 15.19 -7.95 -7.87
N THR A 36 15.25 -7.08 -6.86
CA THR A 36 15.04 -7.47 -5.45
C THR A 36 13.65 -8.04 -5.24
N GLN A 37 12.62 -7.41 -5.82
CA GLN A 37 11.25 -7.92 -5.74
C GLN A 37 11.11 -9.29 -6.40
N SER A 38 11.74 -9.50 -7.56
CA SER A 38 11.66 -10.76 -8.29
C SER A 38 12.34 -11.90 -7.53
N ILE A 39 13.60 -11.73 -7.12
CA ILE A 39 14.34 -12.77 -6.40
C ILE A 39 13.70 -13.10 -5.05
N CYS A 40 13.30 -12.08 -4.27
CA CYS A 40 12.64 -12.32 -2.99
C CYS A 40 11.28 -13.00 -3.16
N LYS A 41 10.49 -12.64 -4.18
CA LYS A 41 9.22 -13.31 -4.49
C LYS A 41 9.42 -14.80 -4.77
N GLN A 42 10.46 -15.17 -5.53
CA GLN A 42 10.81 -16.57 -5.80
C GLN A 42 11.12 -17.37 -4.52
N HIS A 43 11.66 -16.71 -3.50
CA HIS A 43 11.93 -17.30 -2.19
C HIS A 43 10.80 -17.12 -1.16
N GLY A 44 9.59 -16.69 -1.57
CA GLY A 44 8.47 -16.49 -0.64
C GLY A 44 8.65 -15.31 0.32
N ILE A 45 9.55 -14.38 -0.01
CA ILE A 45 9.85 -13.18 0.78
C ILE A 45 9.18 -11.97 0.12
N VAL A 46 8.40 -11.23 0.90
CA VAL A 46 7.88 -9.92 0.49
C VAL A 46 8.79 -8.83 1.04
N VAL A 47 9.37 -8.04 0.14
CA VAL A 47 10.26 -6.91 0.48
C VAL A 47 9.56 -5.57 0.32
N VAL A 48 9.97 -4.61 1.14
CA VAL A 48 9.52 -3.22 1.11
C VAL A 48 10.73 -2.28 1.19
N ASN A 49 10.61 -1.10 0.60
CA ASN A 49 11.59 -0.03 0.79
C ASN A 49 11.53 0.44 2.26
N ILE A 50 12.62 0.25 3.00
CA ILE A 50 12.74 0.66 4.40
C ILE A 50 13.27 2.08 4.47
N ARG A 51 14.29 2.38 3.68
CA ARG A 51 14.96 3.67 3.60
C ARG A 51 15.57 3.83 2.21
N CYS A 52 15.40 5.01 1.65
CA CYS A 52 16.14 5.48 0.50
C CYS A 52 16.76 6.82 0.91
N ASP A 53 18.08 6.87 0.85
CA ASP A 53 18.86 8.08 1.06
C ASP A 53 19.37 8.56 -0.30
N THR A 54 19.21 9.86 -0.54
CA THR A 54 19.83 10.59 -1.65
C THR A 54 20.81 11.60 -1.06
N GLU A 55 21.99 11.71 -1.65
CA GLU A 55 23.02 12.66 -1.30
C GLU A 55 22.49 14.07 -1.55
N ASN A 56 22.46 14.87 -0.49
CA ASN A 56 21.92 16.23 -0.50
C ASN A 56 22.93 17.23 0.06
N GLY A 57 24.23 16.94 -0.10
CA GLY A 57 25.33 17.78 0.39
C GLY A 57 25.51 17.80 1.91
N MET A 58 24.65 17.15 2.70
CA MET A 58 24.85 17.02 4.14
C MET A 58 25.94 15.98 4.46
N ARG A 59 26.97 16.42 5.17
CA ARG A 59 28.10 15.60 5.60
C ARG A 59 27.61 14.31 6.30
N GLY A 60 27.89 13.17 5.69
CA GLY A 60 27.61 11.84 6.24
C GLY A 60 26.39 11.12 5.67
N ARG A 61 25.58 11.76 4.81
CA ARG A 61 24.45 11.10 4.14
C ARG A 61 24.85 10.68 2.72
N LYS A 62 25.22 9.41 2.56
CA LYS A 62 25.54 8.80 1.26
C LYS A 62 24.30 8.19 0.64
N ASP A 63 24.25 8.17 -0.69
CA ASP A 63 23.26 7.41 -1.44
C ASP A 63 23.21 5.95 -0.94
N LYS A 64 22.03 5.50 -0.51
CA LYS A 64 21.83 4.15 0.03
C LYS A 64 20.38 3.75 -0.10
N LEU A 65 20.14 2.55 -0.63
CA LEU A 65 18.81 1.95 -0.68
C LEU A 65 18.76 0.72 0.22
N MET A 66 17.76 0.63 1.08
CA MET A 66 17.57 -0.48 2.01
C MET A 66 16.24 -1.17 1.74
N MET A 67 16.31 -2.42 1.32
CA MET A 67 15.15 -3.28 1.08
C MET A 67 15.04 -4.29 2.22
N GLY A 68 13.95 -4.26 2.96
CA GLY A 68 13.74 -5.14 4.11
C GLY A 68 12.47 -5.94 4.00
N CYS A 69 12.30 -6.94 4.86
CA CYS A 69 11.08 -7.75 4.89
C CYS A 69 9.84 -6.91 5.20
N GLU A 70 8.68 -7.23 4.62
CA GLU A 70 7.40 -6.59 4.96
C GLU A 70 7.11 -6.67 6.47
N ARG A 71 7.56 -7.75 7.13
CA ARG A 71 7.41 -7.96 8.57
C ARG A 71 8.46 -7.24 9.41
N SER A 72 9.38 -6.48 8.80
CA SER A 72 10.41 -5.71 9.48
C SER A 72 9.84 -4.50 10.22
N GLY A 73 10.50 -4.15 11.32
CA GLY A 73 10.16 -2.99 12.16
C GLY A 73 9.06 -3.24 13.18
N ASN A 74 8.69 -2.16 13.86
CA ASN A 74 7.71 -2.16 14.95
C ASN A 74 6.39 -1.52 14.50
N TYR A 75 5.28 -1.99 15.07
CA TYR A 75 4.01 -1.29 14.94
C TYR A 75 4.08 0.07 15.67
N LYS A 76 3.86 1.16 14.93
CA LYS A 76 3.67 2.49 15.52
C LYS A 76 2.20 2.60 15.93
N LYS A 77 1.91 2.57 17.23
CA LYS A 77 0.55 2.68 17.75
C LYS A 77 -0.08 4.00 17.28
N LYS A 78 -1.13 3.92 16.45
CA LYS A 78 -2.14 4.97 16.31
C LYS A 78 -3.47 4.32 16.69
N VAL A 79 -4.04 4.75 17.82
CA VAL A 79 -5.36 4.39 18.39
C VAL A 79 -5.86 2.99 18.00
N VAL A 80 -5.75 2.04 18.93
CA VAL A 80 -6.15 0.65 18.73
C VAL A 80 -7.66 0.58 18.51
N VAL A 81 -8.08 0.38 17.26
CA VAL A 81 -9.38 -0.26 16.98
C VAL A 81 -9.17 -1.76 17.22
N ALA A 82 -9.90 -2.34 18.17
CA ALA A 82 -9.82 -3.76 18.48
C ALA A 82 -10.06 -4.61 17.22
N GLY A 83 -9.20 -5.62 16.98
CA GLY A 83 -9.39 -6.60 15.90
C GLY A 83 -8.35 -6.59 14.76
N ASN A 84 -7.42 -5.64 14.71
CA ASN A 84 -6.34 -5.65 13.69
C ASN A 84 -5.07 -6.32 14.25
N TYR A 85 -4.76 -7.52 13.77
CA TYR A 85 -3.49 -8.21 14.05
C TYR A 85 -2.37 -7.60 13.20
N THR A 86 -1.20 -7.34 13.81
CA THR A 86 -0.04 -6.78 13.11
C THR A 86 0.76 -7.89 12.44
N MET A 87 1.11 -7.71 11.17
CA MET A 87 2.05 -8.59 10.46
C MET A 87 3.52 -8.35 10.85
N LYS A 88 3.81 -7.27 11.59
CA LYS A 88 5.17 -6.91 11.98
C LYS A 88 5.73 -7.87 13.02
N ALA A 89 6.88 -8.47 12.71
CA ALA A 89 7.58 -9.46 13.52
C ALA A 89 8.95 -8.96 14.02
N LYS A 90 9.31 -7.68 13.82
CA LYS A 90 10.67 -7.17 14.03
C LYS A 90 11.73 -7.94 13.23
N CYS A 91 11.33 -8.46 12.06
CA CYS A 91 12.23 -9.19 11.17
C CYS A 91 13.44 -8.32 10.79
N GLN A 92 14.63 -8.90 10.89
CA GLN A 92 15.90 -8.21 10.66
C GLN A 92 16.41 -8.33 9.22
N PHE A 93 15.83 -9.24 8.42
CA PHE A 93 16.17 -9.40 7.01
C PHE A 93 16.27 -8.07 6.28
N MET A 94 17.41 -7.84 5.63
CA MET A 94 17.71 -6.60 4.93
C MET A 94 18.79 -6.79 3.85
N LEU A 95 18.47 -6.34 2.65
CA LEU A 95 19.41 -6.11 1.56
C LEU A 95 19.71 -4.62 1.46
N ILE A 96 20.99 -4.29 1.38
CA ILE A 96 21.49 -2.92 1.28
C ILE A 96 22.09 -2.74 -0.10
N PHE A 97 21.79 -1.64 -0.76
CA PHE A 97 22.40 -1.26 -2.03
C PHE A 97 23.11 0.07 -1.85
N VAL A 98 24.34 0.12 -2.34
CA VAL A 98 25.16 1.33 -2.32
C VAL A 98 25.66 1.64 -3.71
N PRO A 99 25.89 2.93 -4.02
CA PRO A 99 26.55 3.32 -5.24
C PRO A 99 27.91 2.64 -5.41
N SER A 100 28.21 2.38 -6.67
CA SER A 100 29.49 1.94 -7.19
C SER A 100 29.80 2.78 -8.44
N GLU A 101 30.98 2.61 -9.04
CA GLU A 101 31.45 3.43 -10.17
C GLU A 101 30.45 3.44 -11.34
N ASN A 102 29.82 2.29 -11.60
CA ASN A 102 28.94 2.10 -12.77
C ASN A 102 27.47 1.85 -12.40
N GLY A 103 27.04 2.19 -11.18
CA GLY A 103 25.65 1.98 -10.75
C GLY A 103 25.53 1.63 -9.27
N TRP A 104 24.78 0.58 -8.96
CA TRP A 104 24.50 0.11 -7.60
C TRP A 104 25.00 -1.31 -7.41
N LYS A 105 25.65 -1.58 -6.28
CA LYS A 105 26.04 -2.93 -5.86
C LYS A 105 25.27 -3.36 -4.63
N VAL A 106 25.02 -4.66 -4.53
CA VAL A 106 24.38 -5.24 -3.35
C VAL A 106 25.40 -5.47 -2.24
N MET A 107 25.00 -5.14 -1.02
CA MET A 107 25.64 -5.51 0.22
C MET A 107 24.60 -6.20 1.09
N VAL A 108 24.93 -7.40 1.54
CA VAL A 108 24.04 -8.15 2.43
C VAL A 108 24.07 -7.49 3.81
N GLY A 109 22.90 -7.09 4.31
CA GLY A 109 22.76 -6.57 5.67
C GLY A 109 22.47 -7.69 6.67
N CYS A 110 21.37 -8.42 6.45
CA CYS A 110 20.97 -9.58 7.25
C CYS A 110 20.15 -10.54 6.39
N GLU A 111 20.48 -11.83 6.42
CA GLU A 111 19.88 -12.89 5.60
C GLU A 111 18.88 -13.75 6.38
N PHE A 112 18.69 -13.45 7.66
CA PHE A 112 17.88 -14.26 8.56
C PHE A 112 16.48 -13.67 8.74
N HIS A 113 15.47 -14.55 8.64
CA HIS A 113 14.10 -14.26 9.06
C HIS A 113 13.87 -14.85 10.45
N ASN A 114 13.13 -14.12 11.28
CA ASN A 114 12.67 -14.61 12.59
C ASN A 114 11.24 -15.16 12.54
N HIS A 115 10.76 -15.46 11.34
CA HIS A 115 9.44 -15.99 11.06
C HIS A 115 9.51 -16.91 9.85
N MET A 116 8.51 -17.78 9.71
CA MET A 116 8.40 -18.64 8.53
C MET A 116 8.14 -17.80 7.27
N LEU A 117 8.72 -18.24 6.16
CA LEU A 117 8.44 -17.69 4.84
C LEU A 117 7.10 -18.23 4.33
N GLY A 118 6.46 -17.47 3.45
CA GLY A 118 5.15 -17.83 2.92
C GLY A 118 5.28 -18.70 1.67
N ASN A 119 4.63 -19.87 1.67
CA ASN A 119 4.56 -20.72 0.47
C ASN A 119 3.61 -20.17 -0.59
N ASP A 120 2.57 -19.42 -0.18
CA ASP A 120 1.65 -18.71 -1.06
C ASP A 120 1.63 -17.23 -0.69
N LEU A 121 1.90 -16.38 -1.68
CA LEU A 121 1.88 -14.92 -1.57
C LEU A 121 0.52 -14.32 -1.99
N ASN A 122 -0.45 -15.15 -2.38
CA ASN A 122 -1.81 -14.71 -2.69
C ASN A 122 -2.45 -13.99 -1.49
N GLY A 123 -3.12 -12.88 -1.77
CA GLY A 123 -3.78 -12.12 -0.70
C GLY A 123 -2.84 -11.30 0.17
N ASN A 124 -1.53 -11.31 -0.10
CA ASN A 124 -0.57 -10.45 0.59
C ASN A 124 -0.92 -8.97 0.38
N GLY A 125 -0.85 -8.17 1.45
CA GLY A 125 -1.29 -6.77 1.42
C GLY A 125 -0.39 -5.83 0.59
N VAL A 126 0.91 -6.12 0.51
CA VAL A 126 1.88 -5.35 -0.29
C VAL A 126 1.78 -5.76 -1.75
N LEU A 127 1.91 -7.05 -2.05
CA LEU A 127 1.86 -7.57 -3.43
C LEU A 127 0.45 -7.50 -4.04
N GLY A 128 -0.57 -7.44 -3.19
CA GLY A 128 -1.97 -7.32 -3.56
C GLY A 128 -2.43 -5.93 -3.99
N ARG A 129 -1.54 -4.92 -3.92
CA ARG A 129 -1.89 -3.56 -4.33
C ARG A 129 -2.07 -3.50 -5.85
N LEU A 130 -3.28 -3.16 -6.27
CA LEU A 130 -3.58 -2.93 -7.69
C LEU A 130 -2.74 -1.76 -8.24
N LYS A 131 -2.06 -2.00 -9.35
CA LYS A 131 -1.50 -0.97 -10.22
C LYS A 131 -2.64 -0.19 -10.87
N ASP A 132 -2.36 0.99 -11.41
CA ASP A 132 -3.42 1.88 -11.90
C ASP A 132 -4.19 1.30 -13.08
N HIS A 133 -3.51 0.63 -14.01
CA HIS A 133 -4.18 -0.04 -15.13
C HIS A 133 -5.08 -1.20 -14.66
N GLU A 134 -4.66 -1.97 -13.66
CA GLU A 134 -5.46 -3.05 -13.09
C GLU A 134 -6.64 -2.50 -12.29
N ARG A 135 -6.42 -1.40 -11.56
CA ARG A 135 -7.49 -0.70 -10.83
C ARG A 135 -8.54 -0.16 -11.80
N LYS A 136 -8.11 0.44 -12.90
CA LYS A 136 -9.01 0.88 -13.98
C LYS A 136 -9.81 -0.30 -14.53
N PHE A 137 -9.15 -1.41 -14.82
CA PHE A 137 -9.82 -2.63 -15.27
C PHE A 137 -10.86 -3.14 -14.26
N VAL A 138 -10.49 -3.25 -12.97
CA VAL A 138 -11.42 -3.67 -11.91
C VAL A 138 -12.62 -2.73 -11.79
N ASN A 139 -12.41 -1.42 -11.95
CA ASN A 139 -13.48 -0.43 -11.93
C ASN A 139 -14.43 -0.60 -13.13
N ASP A 140 -13.89 -0.82 -14.33
CA ASP A 140 -14.67 -1.05 -15.55
C ASP A 140 -15.51 -2.32 -15.43
N MET A 141 -14.91 -3.43 -14.99
CA MET A 141 -15.65 -4.68 -14.78
C MET A 141 -16.69 -4.58 -13.66
N THR A 142 -16.40 -3.75 -12.64
CA THR A 142 -17.36 -3.45 -11.56
C THR A 142 -18.53 -2.60 -12.06
N LYS A 143 -18.31 -1.67 -12.99
CA LYS A 143 -19.38 -0.89 -13.62
C LYS A 143 -20.42 -1.80 -14.31
N TYR A 144 -19.97 -2.92 -14.88
CA TYR A 144 -20.83 -3.92 -15.52
C TYR A 144 -21.28 -5.04 -14.56
N ASN A 145 -21.18 -4.83 -13.23
CA ASN A 145 -21.62 -5.76 -12.19
C ASN A 145 -21.02 -7.17 -12.28
N MET A 146 -19.84 -7.33 -12.89
CA MET A 146 -19.23 -8.65 -13.01
C MET A 146 -18.90 -9.25 -11.64
N ALA A 147 -19.08 -10.56 -11.46
CA ALA A 147 -18.77 -11.16 -10.17
C ALA A 147 -17.26 -11.08 -9.88
N PRO A 148 -16.83 -10.74 -8.64
CA PRO A 148 -15.41 -10.56 -8.31
C PRO A 148 -14.53 -11.76 -8.68
N ARG A 149 -15.06 -12.99 -8.58
CA ARG A 149 -14.38 -14.23 -9.00
C ARG A 149 -13.91 -14.17 -10.46
N TYR A 150 -14.75 -13.68 -11.37
CA TYR A 150 -14.40 -13.59 -12.80
C TYR A 150 -13.44 -12.45 -13.09
N ILE A 151 -13.49 -11.37 -12.29
CA ILE A 151 -12.54 -10.26 -12.42
C ILE A 151 -11.12 -10.73 -12.05
N VAL A 152 -10.99 -11.57 -11.02
CA VAL A 152 -9.70 -12.16 -10.65
C VAL A 152 -9.18 -13.08 -11.74
N VAL A 153 -10.04 -13.94 -12.30
CA VAL A 153 -9.65 -14.82 -13.43
C VAL A 153 -9.15 -13.97 -14.59
N ALA A 154 -9.91 -12.95 -15.01
CA ALA A 154 -9.50 -12.08 -16.11
C ALA A 154 -8.25 -11.24 -15.82
N LEU A 155 -7.94 -10.94 -14.55
CA LEU A 155 -6.67 -10.31 -14.16
C LEU A 155 -5.50 -11.28 -14.37
N LYS A 156 -5.68 -12.56 -14.01
CA LYS A 156 -4.67 -13.62 -14.16
C LYS A 156 -4.47 -14.07 -15.60
N ASP A 157 -5.52 -14.05 -16.41
CA ASP A 157 -5.41 -14.34 -17.86
C ASP A 157 -4.56 -13.29 -18.59
N ARG A 158 -4.56 -12.04 -18.12
CA ARG A 158 -3.76 -10.94 -18.67
C ARG A 158 -2.32 -10.93 -18.17
N ASP A 159 -2.12 -11.36 -16.92
CA ASP A 159 -0.83 -11.41 -16.25
C ASP A 159 -0.80 -12.67 -15.36
N PRO A 160 -0.21 -13.78 -15.82
CA PRO A 160 -0.14 -15.02 -15.06
C PRO A 160 0.59 -14.87 -13.71
N GLU A 161 1.49 -13.88 -13.59
CA GLU A 161 2.25 -13.58 -12.37
C GLU A 161 1.45 -12.78 -11.33
N ASN A 162 0.18 -12.51 -11.63
CA ASN A 162 -0.69 -11.69 -10.83
C ASN A 162 -1.19 -12.42 -9.57
N LEU A 163 -0.70 -11.99 -8.40
CA LEU A 163 -1.03 -12.55 -7.07
C LEU A 163 -2.32 -11.99 -6.43
N ARG A 164 -3.19 -11.34 -7.20
CA ARG A 164 -4.37 -10.66 -6.65
C ARG A 164 -5.45 -11.67 -6.32
N SER A 165 -5.87 -11.65 -5.05
CA SER A 165 -6.99 -12.43 -4.59
C SER A 165 -8.32 -11.70 -4.76
N VAL A 166 -9.41 -12.46 -4.63
CA VAL A 166 -10.78 -11.94 -4.64
C VAL A 166 -10.98 -10.87 -3.56
N THR A 167 -10.28 -10.97 -2.43
CA THR A 167 -10.28 -9.96 -1.35
C THR A 167 -9.80 -8.59 -1.84
N HIS A 168 -8.77 -8.54 -2.68
CA HIS A 168 -8.28 -7.27 -3.25
C HIS A 168 -9.32 -6.65 -4.18
N VAL A 169 -9.99 -7.46 -5.01
CA VAL A 169 -11.06 -7.00 -5.88
C VAL A 169 -12.25 -6.48 -5.07
N TYR A 170 -12.67 -7.16 -4.00
CA TYR A 170 -13.72 -6.67 -3.11
C TYR A 170 -13.36 -5.31 -2.49
N LYS A 171 -12.11 -5.16 -2.01
CA LYS A 171 -11.64 -3.90 -1.44
C LYS A 171 -11.65 -2.77 -2.47
N ALA A 172 -11.16 -3.02 -3.67
CA ALA A 172 -11.17 -2.05 -4.77
C ALA A 172 -12.59 -1.65 -5.19
N ARG A 173 -13.48 -2.63 -5.35
CA ARG A 173 -14.91 -2.43 -5.64
C ARG A 173 -15.60 -1.58 -4.58
N SER A 174 -15.34 -1.86 -3.30
CA SER A 174 -15.90 -1.07 -2.20
C SER A 174 -15.50 0.40 -2.31
N ILE A 175 -14.21 0.67 -2.53
CA ILE A 175 -13.67 2.03 -2.72
C ILE A 175 -14.33 2.72 -3.93
N TYR A 176 -14.42 2.02 -5.06
CA TYR A 176 -15.07 2.54 -6.27
C TYR A 176 -16.54 2.90 -6.03
N ASN A 177 -17.31 2.03 -5.36
CA ASN A 177 -18.72 2.24 -5.07
C ASN A 177 -18.94 3.41 -4.11
N VAL A 178 -18.09 3.57 -3.09
CA VAL A 178 -18.12 4.72 -2.18
C VAL A 178 -17.85 6.02 -2.94
N SER A 179 -16.84 6.04 -3.81
CA SER A 179 -16.53 7.19 -4.67
C SER A 179 -17.72 7.57 -5.57
N LYS A 180 -18.36 6.57 -6.22
CA LYS A 180 -19.53 6.81 -7.07
C LYS A 180 -20.72 7.34 -6.28
N ARG A 181 -20.98 6.83 -5.07
CA ARG A 181 -22.02 7.35 -4.17
C ARG A 181 -21.77 8.81 -3.80
N GLY A 182 -20.55 9.16 -3.39
CA GLY A 182 -20.18 10.55 -3.10
C GLY A 182 -20.39 11.48 -4.31
N HIS A 183 -19.99 11.03 -5.49
CA HIS A 183 -20.22 11.78 -6.72
C HIS A 183 -21.71 11.96 -7.06
N MET A 184 -22.57 10.97 -6.80
CA MET A 184 -24.02 11.12 -6.96
C MET A 184 -24.61 12.14 -5.97
N VAL A 185 -24.17 12.11 -4.70
CA VAL A 185 -24.59 13.08 -3.67
C VAL A 185 -24.20 14.50 -4.09
N MET A 186 -22.95 14.70 -4.54
CA MET A 186 -22.47 15.99 -5.03
C MET A 186 -23.28 16.47 -6.25
N LYS A 187 -23.50 15.60 -7.24
CA LYS A 187 -24.32 15.94 -8.43
C LYS A 187 -25.74 16.35 -8.06
N LYS A 188 -26.37 15.66 -7.09
CA LYS A 188 -27.69 16.04 -6.58
C LYS A 188 -27.64 17.43 -5.95
N LYS A 189 -26.66 17.69 -5.07
CA LYS A 189 -26.51 19.00 -4.42
C LYS A 189 -26.26 20.13 -5.41
N VAL A 190 -25.44 19.91 -6.44
CA VAL A 190 -25.22 20.89 -7.50
C VAL A 190 -26.52 21.19 -8.24
N ARG A 191 -27.32 20.18 -8.60
CA ARG A 191 -28.63 20.39 -9.24
C ARG A 191 -29.60 21.18 -8.36
N GLU A 192 -29.62 20.93 -7.05
CA GLU A 192 -30.42 21.70 -6.09
C GLU A 192 -30.00 23.19 -6.03
N LEU A 193 -28.71 23.48 -6.18
CA LEU A 193 -28.17 24.84 -6.19
C LEU A 193 -28.35 25.57 -7.53
N THR A 194 -28.24 24.86 -8.66
CA THR A 194 -28.38 25.46 -10.01
C THR A 194 -29.84 25.64 -10.42
N HIS A 195 -30.76 24.86 -9.85
CA HIS A 195 -32.19 24.96 -10.11
C HIS A 195 -33.02 25.04 -8.81
N PRO A 196 -32.93 26.17 -8.07
CA PRO A 196 -33.68 26.35 -6.83
C PRO A 196 -35.21 26.37 -7.06
N SER A 197 -35.65 26.80 -8.24
CA SER A 197 -37.07 26.96 -8.62
C SER A 197 -37.86 25.65 -8.70
N ILE A 198 -37.21 24.52 -8.97
CA ILE A 198 -37.85 23.17 -8.99
C ILE A 198 -37.73 22.43 -7.65
N THR A 199 -36.93 22.94 -6.71
CA THR A 199 -36.66 22.33 -5.40
C THR A 199 -37.40 23.08 -4.27
N SER A 200 -38.00 24.24 -4.59
CA SER A 200 -38.78 25.07 -3.68
C SER A 200 -40.19 24.48 -3.48
N MET A 201 -40.35 23.62 -2.47
CA MET A 201 -41.67 23.22 -1.94
C MET A 201 -42.24 24.31 -1.02
N CYS A 202 -42.30 25.56 -1.46
CA CYS A 202 -43.03 26.59 -0.73
C CYS A 202 -44.49 26.61 -1.21
N GLN A 203 -45.39 25.99 -0.44
CA GLN A 203 -46.78 26.45 -0.41
C GLN A 203 -46.86 27.79 0.36
N PRO A 204 -47.81 28.69 0.03
CA PRO A 204 -47.89 30.02 0.61
C PRO A 204 -47.95 30.01 2.15
N SER A 205 -47.27 30.98 2.73
CA SER A 205 -46.90 31.13 4.14
C SER A 205 -48.06 30.99 5.15
N VAL A 206 -47.91 30.08 6.11
CA VAL A 206 -48.53 30.21 7.44
C VAL A 206 -47.49 30.82 8.39
N LYS A 207 -47.83 31.97 8.99
CA LYS A 207 -46.93 32.73 9.87
C LYS A 207 -46.56 31.91 11.12
N TYR A 208 -45.30 31.54 11.28
CA TYR A 208 -44.78 30.87 12.48
C TYR A 208 -44.00 31.84 13.39
N LYS A 209 -44.27 31.81 14.70
CA LYS A 209 -43.53 32.55 15.73
C LYS A 209 -42.42 31.66 16.31
N PRO A 210 -41.16 32.13 16.44
CA PRO A 210 -40.07 31.26 16.86
C PRO A 210 -40.07 31.03 18.38
N ARG A 211 -39.99 29.76 18.79
CA ARG A 211 -39.68 29.37 20.18
C ARG A 211 -38.16 29.18 20.30
N LYS A 212 -37.53 29.92 21.23
CA LYS A 212 -36.11 29.79 21.58
C LYS A 212 -35.84 28.37 22.12
N GLY A 213 -34.81 27.72 21.59
CA GLY A 213 -34.33 26.41 22.05
C GLY A 213 -32.90 26.14 21.58
N ASN A 214 -32.04 25.80 22.54
CA ASN A 214 -30.59 25.62 22.44
C ASN A 214 -30.16 24.58 21.37
N LYS A 215 -29.13 24.90 20.58
CA LYS A 215 -28.43 23.95 19.71
C LYS A 215 -27.08 23.57 20.32
N ASN A 216 -27.01 22.42 20.96
CA ASN A 216 -25.75 21.68 21.08
C ASN A 216 -25.75 20.62 19.97
N SER A 217 -25.04 20.87 18.88
CA SER A 217 -24.72 19.85 17.88
C SER A 217 -23.20 19.70 17.82
N LYS A 218 -22.70 18.60 18.38
CA LYS A 218 -21.33 18.14 18.17
C LYS A 218 -21.16 17.83 16.68
N LYS A 219 -20.23 18.51 16.03
CA LYS A 219 -19.85 18.30 14.63
C LYS A 219 -19.07 16.98 14.56
N ALA A 220 -19.60 15.99 13.84
CA ALA A 220 -18.84 14.80 13.50
C ALA A 220 -17.79 15.18 12.45
N GLU A 221 -16.53 14.93 12.78
CA GLU A 221 -15.38 15.19 11.91
C GLU A 221 -15.33 14.11 10.81
N GLU A 222 -15.57 14.50 9.56
CA GLU A 222 -15.43 13.61 8.40
C GLU A 222 -13.94 13.27 8.20
N SER A 223 -13.57 12.06 8.56
CA SER A 223 -12.22 11.52 8.29
C SER A 223 -12.08 11.13 6.82
N HIS A 224 -11.68 12.09 5.99
CA HIS A 224 -11.19 11.81 4.64
C HIS A 224 -9.81 11.15 4.71
N VAL A 225 -9.77 9.83 4.61
CA VAL A 225 -8.50 9.10 4.46
C VAL A 225 -8.11 9.09 2.99
N HIS A 226 -7.67 10.23 2.47
CA HIS A 226 -6.85 10.23 1.26
C HIS A 226 -5.45 9.75 1.66
N ARG A 227 -5.15 8.48 1.37
CA ARG A 227 -3.78 7.97 1.48
C ARG A 227 -3.12 8.16 0.11
N ASP A 228 -2.27 9.17 0.08
CA ASP A 228 -1.40 9.51 -1.03
C ASP A 228 -0.65 8.27 -1.56
N SER A 229 -0.59 8.15 -2.88
CA SER A 229 0.13 7.06 -3.56
C SER A 229 1.64 7.37 -3.68
N SER A 230 2.05 8.60 -3.35
CA SER A 230 3.44 9.08 -3.34
C SER A 230 4.36 8.40 -2.32
N GLN A 231 3.85 7.57 -1.40
CA GLN A 231 4.68 6.93 -0.37
C GLN A 231 5.78 6.00 -0.96
N TRP A 232 5.75 5.74 -2.26
CA TRP A 232 6.77 4.95 -2.97
C TRP A 232 7.66 5.77 -3.90
N GLU A 233 7.33 7.03 -4.16
CA GLU A 233 8.15 7.91 -4.97
C GLU A 233 9.02 8.74 -4.02
N CYS A 234 10.33 8.45 -4.01
CA CYS A 234 11.27 9.44 -3.50
C CYS A 234 11.18 10.65 -4.43
N VAL A 235 10.79 11.79 -3.87
CA VAL A 235 10.77 13.05 -4.59
C VAL A 235 12.24 13.40 -4.89
N ASP A 236 12.60 13.38 -6.17
CA ASP A 236 13.90 13.84 -6.61
C ASP A 236 14.02 15.33 -6.27
N GLY A 237 14.96 15.66 -5.38
CA GLY A 237 15.28 17.04 -5.07
C GLY A 237 15.92 17.69 -6.28
N SER A 238 15.24 18.69 -6.83
CA SER A 238 15.78 19.66 -7.79
C SER A 238 16.85 20.52 -7.15
#